data_AF-S4MM62-F1
#
_entry.id   AF-S4MM62-F1
#
_cell.length_a   1.000
_cell.length_b   1.000
_cell.length_c   1.000
_cell.angle_alpha   90.00
_cell.angle_beta   90.00
_cell.angle_gamma   90.00
#
_symmetry.space_group_name_H-M   'P 1'
#
loop_
_entity.id
_entity.type
_entity.pdbx_description
1 polymer ?
#
loop_
_entity_poly.entity_id
_entity_poly.type
_entity_poly.pdbx_seq_one_letter_code
_entity_poly.pdbx_strand_id
1 'polypeptide(L)'
;MHLADRSLSVIGSIDSLHGSFLEAFHLITSGRIPAERLVSHVIPLADFQDGFATLGCDMSSKSMTPTRSSSCKVLFDIESAGSAA
;
A
#
# COMPACT_ATOMS: atom_id res chain seq x y z
N MET A 1 24.22 -2.41 -18.06
CA MET A 1 24.44 -1.31 -17.09
C MET A 1 25.85 -1.45 -16.54
N HIS A 2 26.75 -0.55 -16.90
CA HIS A 2 28.11 -0.55 -16.36
C HIS A 2 28.19 0.59 -15.32
N LEU A 3 28.06 0.24 -14.05
CA LEU A 3 28.46 1.12 -12.96
C LEU A 3 30.00 1.22 -13.02
N ALA A 4 30.50 2.27 -13.66
CA ALA A 4 31.93 2.48 -13.86
C ALA A 4 32.62 3.08 -12.63
N ASP A 5 31.84 3.75 -11.77
CA ASP A 5 32.31 4.36 -10.54
C ASP A 5 32.09 3.41 -9.34
N ARG A 6 33.18 3.05 -8.66
CA ARG A 6 33.17 2.13 -7.51
C ARG A 6 32.81 2.82 -6.20
N SER A 7 32.67 4.15 -6.17
CA SER A 7 32.17 4.85 -4.98
C SER A 7 30.64 4.79 -4.85
N LEU A 8 29.94 4.28 -5.88
CA LEU A 8 28.48 4.14 -5.86
C LEU A 8 28.06 2.71 -5.56
N SER A 9 27.08 2.59 -4.69
CA SER A 9 26.45 1.31 -4.33
C SER A 9 25.00 1.28 -4.76
N VAL A 10 24.59 0.18 -5.37
CA VAL A 10 23.18 -0.13 -5.61
C VAL A 10 22.77 -1.23 -4.64
N ILE A 11 21.83 -0.93 -3.75
CA ILE A 11 21.37 -1.83 -2.71
C ILE A 11 19.90 -2.15 -2.99
N GLY A 12 19.61 -3.44 -3.18
CA GLY A 12 18.24 -3.92 -3.21
C GLY A 12 17.65 -3.96 -1.80
N SER A 13 16.39 -3.57 -1.66
CA SER A 13 15.64 -3.70 -0.40
C SER A 13 14.37 -4.50 -0.68
N ILE A 14 14.27 -5.69 -0.10
CA ILE A 14 13.15 -6.60 -0.28
C ILE A 14 12.70 -7.05 1.11
N ASP A 15 11.38 -7.05 1.30
CA ASP A 15 10.69 -7.46 2.51
C ASP A 15 11.03 -6.69 3.79
N SER A 16 10.31 -7.03 4.85
CA SER A 16 10.54 -6.52 6.21
C SER A 16 11.52 -7.43 6.94
N LEU A 17 12.82 -7.28 6.64
CA LEU A 17 13.89 -8.03 7.30
C LEU A 17 14.44 -7.26 8.53
N HIS A 18 15.15 -7.98 9.40
CA HIS A 18 15.95 -7.40 10.50
C HIS A 18 15.17 -6.49 11.47
N GLY A 19 13.98 -6.89 11.89
CA GLY A 19 13.22 -6.17 12.93
C GLY A 19 12.56 -4.87 12.45
N SER A 20 12.60 -4.57 11.15
CA SER A 20 11.97 -3.36 10.59
C SER A 20 10.47 -3.27 10.89
N PHE A 21 9.78 -4.41 11.00
CA PHE A 21 8.36 -4.44 11.40
C PHE A 21 8.16 -3.91 12.83
N LEU A 22 8.97 -4.37 13.78
CA LEU A 22 8.86 -3.95 15.19
C LEU A 22 9.17 -2.45 15.33
N GLU A 23 10.19 -1.98 14.63
CA GLU A 23 10.53 -0.57 14.62
C GLU A 23 9.42 0.28 13.97
N ALA A 24 8.90 -0.16 12.82
CA ALA A 24 7.77 0.52 12.16
C ALA A 24 6.54 0.58 13.07
N PHE A 25 6.21 -0.53 13.74
CA PHE A 25 5.11 -0.58 14.70
C PHE A 25 5.31 0.40 15.86
N HIS A 26 6.51 0.43 16.44
CA HIS A 26 6.86 1.38 17.50
C HIS A 26 6.73 2.83 17.01
N LEU A 27 7.24 3.16 15.83
CA LEU A 27 7.16 4.51 15.25
C LEU A 27 5.71 4.95 14.99
N ILE A 28 4.85 4.04 14.55
CA ILE A 28 3.42 4.32 14.33
C ILE A 28 2.70 4.51 15.65
N THR A 29 2.83 3.56 16.59
CA THR A 29 2.11 3.58 17.86
C THR A 29 2.58 4.65 18.83
N SER A 30 3.84 5.09 18.72
CA SER A 30 4.37 6.27 19.44
C SER A 30 3.99 7.61 18.77
N GLY A 31 3.22 7.59 17.68
CA GLY A 31 2.75 8.79 16.99
C GLY A 31 3.85 9.54 16.20
N ARG A 32 5.01 8.92 15.99
CA ARG A 32 6.13 9.52 15.24
C ARG A 32 5.90 9.47 13.74
N ILE A 33 5.12 8.50 13.26
CA ILE A 33 4.67 8.39 11.87
C ILE A 33 3.13 8.38 11.86
N PRO A 34 2.47 9.38 11.23
CA PRO A 34 1.02 9.42 11.11
C PRO A 34 0.55 8.53 9.95
N ALA A 35 0.63 7.21 10.13
CA ALA A 35 0.37 6.23 9.08
C ALA A 35 -1.06 6.28 8.53
N GLU A 36 -2.03 6.68 9.34
CA GLU A 36 -3.43 6.88 8.96
C GLU A 36 -3.58 7.90 7.83
N ARG A 37 -2.70 8.91 7.76
CA ARG A 37 -2.72 9.93 6.69
C ARG A 37 -2.25 9.38 5.35
N LEU A 38 -1.62 8.21 5.33
CA LEU A 38 -1.23 7.53 4.10
C LEU A 38 -2.43 6.84 3.45
N VAL A 39 -3.46 6.49 4.23
CA VAL A 39 -4.67 5.83 3.74
C VAL A 39 -5.55 6.88 3.06
N SER A 40 -5.74 6.71 1.76
CA SER A 40 -6.53 7.62 0.93
C SER A 40 -8.00 7.20 0.80
N HIS A 41 -8.28 5.91 0.90
CA HIS A 41 -9.63 5.34 0.74
C HIS A 41 -9.79 4.17 1.71
N VAL A 42 -10.96 4.08 2.32
CA VAL A 42 -11.43 2.91 3.07
C VAL A 42 -12.66 2.39 2.35
N ILE A 43 -12.63 1.13 1.91
CA ILE A 43 -13.66 0.55 1.05
C ILE A 43 -14.11 -0.79 1.67
N PRO A 44 -15.42 -1.09 1.71
CA PRO A 44 -15.92 -2.40 2.06
C PRO A 44 -15.22 -3.53 1.29
N LEU A 45 -14.94 -4.66 1.92
CA LEU A 45 -14.36 -5.82 1.23
C LEU A 45 -15.28 -6.33 0.11
N ALA A 46 -16.60 -6.18 0.25
CA ALA A 46 -17.58 -6.53 -0.77
C ALA A 46 -17.36 -5.78 -2.09
N ASP A 47 -16.78 -4.57 -2.02
CA ASP A 47 -16.54 -3.67 -3.15
C ASP A 47 -15.06 -3.66 -3.55
N PHE A 48 -14.34 -4.77 -3.34
CA PHE A 48 -12.90 -4.82 -3.56
C PHE A 48 -12.50 -4.42 -4.99
N GLN A 49 -13.32 -4.76 -5.98
CA GLN A 49 -13.09 -4.43 -7.39
C GLN A 49 -12.98 -2.92 -7.61
N ASP A 50 -13.79 -2.11 -6.93
CA ASP A 50 -13.73 -0.65 -7.02
C ASP A 50 -12.44 -0.10 -6.39
N GLY A 51 -11.99 -0.72 -5.30
CA GLY A 51 -10.69 -0.39 -4.71
C GLY A 51 -9.52 -0.68 -5.64
N PHE A 52 -9.52 -1.84 -6.30
CA PHE A 52 -8.50 -2.15 -7.31
C PHE A 52 -8.58 -1.23 -8.52
N ALA A 53 -9.78 -0.89 -9.01
CA ALA A 53 -9.95 0.07 -10.09
C ALA A 53 -9.43 1.47 -9.72
N THR A 54 -9.56 1.87 -8.45
CA THR A 54 -9.01 3.15 -7.96
C THR A 54 -7.47 3.17 -8.02
N LEU A 55 -6.83 2.03 -7.77
CA LEU A 55 -5.38 1.81 -7.95
C LEU A 55 -4.95 1.74 -9.42
N GLY A 56 -5.89 1.80 -10.37
CA GLY A 56 -5.64 1.61 -11.80
C GLY A 56 -5.55 0.14 -12.21
N CYS A 57 -5.86 -0.82 -11.34
CA CYS A 57 -5.84 -2.23 -11.70
C CYS A 57 -7.13 -2.60 -12.44
N ASP A 58 -7.01 -3.01 -13.70
CA ASP A 58 -8.08 -3.71 -14.40
C ASP A 58 -7.92 -5.22 -14.19
N MET A 59 -8.71 -5.74 -13.26
CA MET A 59 -8.67 -7.16 -12.89
C MET A 59 -9.16 -8.08 -14.01
N SER A 60 -10.02 -7.60 -14.91
CA SER A 60 -10.58 -8.40 -16.00
C SER A 60 -9.56 -8.64 -17.10
N SER A 61 -8.84 -7.60 -17.50
CA SER A 61 -7.80 -7.66 -18.53
C SER A 61 -6.41 -8.00 -17.96
N LYS A 62 -6.28 -8.10 -16.64
CA LYS A 62 -5.01 -8.31 -15.92
C LYS A 62 -3.97 -7.25 -16.30
N SER A 63 -4.40 -6.00 -16.38
CA SER A 63 -3.57 -4.89 -16.84
C SER A 63 -3.65 -3.68 -15.90
N MET A 64 -2.76 -2.72 -16.14
CA MET A 64 -2.79 -1.43 -15.46
C MET A 64 -3.40 -0.38 -16.39
N THR A 65 -4.22 0.47 -15.80
CA THR A 65 -4.83 1.66 -16.38
C THR A 65 -4.39 2.88 -15.56
N PRO A 66 -4.53 4.11 -16.07
CA PRO A 66 -4.29 5.30 -15.27
C PRO A 66 -5.10 5.27 -13.97
N THR A 67 -4.47 5.64 -12.85
CA THR A 67 -5.15 5.68 -11.56
C THR A 67 -6.27 6.71 -11.57
N ARG A 68 -7.41 6.38 -10.95
CA ARG A 68 -8.56 7.30 -10.86
C ARG A 68 -8.35 8.42 -9.85
N SER A 69 -7.43 8.21 -8.90
CA SER A 69 -7.09 9.13 -7.83
C SER A 69 -5.56 9.31 -7.72
N SER A 70 -5.13 10.50 -7.30
CA SER A 70 -3.74 10.75 -6.90
C SER A 70 -3.45 10.16 -5.52
N SER A 71 -2.26 9.58 -5.31
CA SER A 71 -1.81 9.01 -4.03
C SER A 71 -2.76 7.96 -3.44
N CYS A 72 -2.76 6.74 -4.02
CA CYS A 72 -3.78 5.75 -3.72
C CYS A 72 -3.25 4.61 -2.82
N LYS A 73 -3.45 4.74 -1.51
CA LYS A 73 -3.47 3.59 -0.57
C LYS A 73 -4.93 3.30 -0.22
N VAL A 74 -5.40 2.13 -0.62
CA VAL A 74 -6.74 1.64 -0.31
C VAL A 74 -6.64 0.66 0.85
N LEU A 75 -7.49 0.83 1.86
CA LEU A 75 -7.69 -0.11 2.96
C LEU A 75 -9.05 -0.78 2.75
N PHE A 76 -9.08 -2.11 2.77
CA PHE A 76 -10.33 -2.86 2.70
C PHE A 76 -10.82 -3.18 4.10
N ASP A 77 -12.03 -2.74 4.41
CA ASP A 77 -12.70 -3.03 5.68
C ASP A 77 -13.46 -4.36 5.58
N ILE A 78 -13.17 -5.27 6.51
CA ILE A 78 -13.72 -6.62 6.56
C ILE A 78 -15.03 -6.66 7.36
N GLU A 79 -15.27 -5.67 8.24
CA GLU A 79 -16.40 -5.68 9.17
C GLU A 79 -17.71 -5.13 8.58
N SER A 80 -17.65 -4.45 7.43
CA SER A 80 -18.83 -3.93 6.74
C SER A 80 -19.75 -5.01 6.16
N ALA A 81 -19.35 -6.29 6.19
CA ALA A 81 -20.18 -7.43 5.76
C ALA A 81 -21.14 -7.94 6.84
N GLY A 82 -21.17 -7.34 8.04
CA GLY A 82 -21.83 -7.88 9.23
C GLY A 82 -22.85 -6.99 9.94
N SER A 83 -23.45 -5.99 9.28
CA SER A 83 -24.59 -5.25 9.83
C SER A 83 -25.69 -5.09 8.78
N ALA A 84 -26.33 -6.21 8.44
CA ALA A 84 -27.71 -6.21 7.98
C ALA A 84 -28.55 -6.77 9.14
N ALA A 85 -29.54 -5.98 9.54
CA ALA A 85 -30.47 -6.20 10.64
C ALA A 85 -31.26 -7.51 10.53
#